data_AF-A0A7J3MFP6-F1
#
_entry.id   AF-A0A7J3MFP6-F1
#
_cell.length_a   1.000
_cell.length_b   1.000
_cell.length_c   1.000
_cell.angle_alpha   90.00
_cell.angle_beta   90.00
_cell.angle_gamma   90.00
#
_symmetry.space_group_name_H-M   'P 1'
#
loop_
_entity.id
_entity.type
_entity.pdbx_description
1 polymer ?
#
loop_
_entity_poly.entity_id
_entity_poly.type
_entity_poly.pdbx_seq_one_letter_code
_entity_poly.pdbx_strand_id
1 'polypeptide(L)'
;MSRVNALIRNVTIYSIIILIIATLFLLVNIPCILYPLIPSLNPYVNVKSYSLSGSSLFISDLHLSKNLEAETYSRIGRFTRENNISSIIIVGDLFDSPNAYRYTSYSELIVKAINVLNISNVNVYYVLGSPVHDPKIPTEKFSFKDVEIYVVGYIAKFKMDNLTIVAYHGNDLSRIGALSFILSYITRKPFLEEVWRKLAGIENDVWLICGHTHIPKIDYKSKTANCGGWRTLPIVKTPIGYGVTVDSNISLIKIPEN
;
A
#
# COMPACT_ATOMS: atom_id res chain seq x y z
N MET A 1 -12.82 -52.55 21.43
CA MET A 1 -13.72 -51.45 20.99
C MET A 1 -13.52 -50.14 21.77
N SER A 2 -13.42 -50.14 23.10
CA SER A 2 -13.29 -48.90 23.91
C SER A 2 -12.05 -48.03 23.60
N ARG A 3 -10.88 -48.65 23.39
CA ARG A 3 -9.64 -47.92 23.04
C ARG A 3 -9.67 -47.26 21.66
N VAL A 4 -10.27 -47.94 20.67
CA VAL A 4 -10.43 -47.40 19.31
C VAL A 4 -11.38 -46.21 19.31
N ASN A 5 -12.51 -46.32 20.03
CA ASN A 5 -13.47 -45.20 20.16
C ASN A 5 -12.86 -44.01 20.91
N ALA A 6 -12.06 -44.25 21.96
CA ALA A 6 -11.35 -43.19 22.66
C ALA A 6 -10.29 -42.51 21.77
N LEU A 7 -9.56 -43.27 20.96
CA LEU A 7 -8.59 -42.74 20.00
C LEU A 7 -9.28 -41.87 18.93
N ILE A 8 -10.37 -42.37 18.32
CA ILE A 8 -11.16 -41.63 17.33
C ILE A 8 -11.66 -40.32 17.93
N ARG A 9 -12.26 -40.36 19.13
CA ARG A 9 -12.75 -39.16 19.83
C ARG A 9 -11.62 -38.14 20.04
N ASN A 10 -10.46 -38.59 20.50
CA ASN A 10 -9.32 -37.71 20.74
C ASN A 10 -8.83 -37.07 19.42
N VAL A 11 -8.67 -37.86 18.36
CA VAL A 11 -8.29 -37.34 17.03
C VAL A 11 -9.30 -36.30 16.55
N THR A 12 -10.61 -36.57 16.65
CA THR A 12 -11.66 -35.62 16.27
C THR A 12 -11.55 -34.33 17.07
N ILE A 13 -11.37 -34.40 18.39
CA ILE A 13 -11.21 -33.21 19.24
C ILE A 13 -9.97 -32.41 18.81
N TYR A 14 -8.82 -33.05 18.60
CA TYR A 14 -7.61 -32.35 18.17
C TYR A 14 -7.77 -31.72 16.78
N SER A 15 -8.39 -32.41 15.82
CA SER A 15 -8.67 -31.85 14.49
C SER A 15 -9.57 -30.62 14.56
N ILE A 16 -10.60 -30.64 15.41
CA ILE A 16 -11.47 -29.48 15.63
C ILE A 16 -10.68 -28.32 16.23
N ILE A 17 -9.85 -28.57 17.25
CA ILE A 17 -9.01 -27.54 17.88
C ILE A 17 -8.07 -26.91 16.85
N ILE A 18 -7.39 -27.74 16.04
CA ILE A 18 -6.49 -27.25 14.98
C ILE A 18 -7.25 -26.39 13.97
N LEU A 19 -8.44 -26.82 13.54
CA LEU A 19 -9.26 -26.06 12.60
C LEU A 19 -9.68 -24.71 13.17
N ILE A 20 -10.07 -24.66 14.45
CA ILE A 20 -10.43 -23.42 15.15
C ILE A 20 -9.21 -22.48 15.20
N ILE A 21 -8.05 -22.98 15.60
CA ILE A 21 -6.81 -22.18 15.68
C ILE A 21 -6.42 -21.64 14.29
N ALA A 22 -6.45 -22.49 13.26
CA ALA A 22 -6.14 -22.08 11.89
C ALA A 22 -7.12 -21.01 11.38
N THR A 23 -8.41 -21.16 11.68
CA THR A 23 -9.43 -20.18 11.31
C THR A 23 -9.19 -18.84 12.01
N LEU A 24 -8.97 -18.85 13.33
CA LEU A 24 -8.66 -17.64 14.08
C LEU A 24 -7.38 -16.97 13.56
N PHE A 25 -6.35 -17.75 13.26
CA PHE A 25 -5.13 -17.24 12.65
C PHE A 25 -5.39 -16.56 11.30
N LEU A 26 -6.21 -17.15 10.43
CA LEU A 26 -6.58 -16.55 9.15
C LEU A 26 -7.37 -15.24 9.35
N LEU A 27 -8.36 -15.22 10.24
CA LEU A 27 -9.18 -14.04 10.51
C LEU A 27 -8.35 -12.88 11.09
N VAL A 28 -7.37 -13.19 11.95
CA VAL A 28 -6.47 -12.18 12.51
C VAL A 28 -5.49 -11.67 11.46
N ASN A 29 -4.98 -12.53 10.58
CA ASN A 29 -3.98 -12.14 9.60
C ASN A 29 -4.56 -11.51 8.34
N ILE A 30 -5.77 -11.88 7.92
CA ILE A 30 -6.45 -11.38 6.72
C ILE A 30 -7.79 -10.77 7.15
N PRO A 31 -7.78 -9.59 7.78
CA PRO A 31 -8.99 -8.96 8.31
C PRO A 31 -10.07 -8.71 7.26
N CYS A 32 -9.70 -8.54 5.98
CA CYS A 32 -10.65 -8.26 4.91
C CYS A 32 -11.69 -9.38 4.68
N ILE A 33 -11.41 -10.61 5.11
CA ILE A 33 -12.39 -11.72 5.09
C ILE A 33 -13.65 -11.36 5.90
N LEU A 34 -13.53 -10.51 6.91
CA LEU A 34 -14.63 -10.10 7.76
C LEU A 34 -15.49 -8.98 7.17
N TYR A 35 -15.04 -8.28 6.12
CA TYR A 35 -15.77 -7.13 5.57
C TYR A 35 -17.22 -7.44 5.16
N PRO A 36 -17.54 -8.57 4.50
CA PRO A 36 -18.93 -8.88 4.14
C PRO A 36 -19.84 -9.10 5.36
N LEU A 37 -19.26 -9.51 6.50
CA LEU A 37 -20.00 -9.78 7.75
C LEU A 37 -20.06 -8.55 8.65
N ILE A 38 -19.02 -7.73 8.64
CA ILE A 38 -18.87 -6.54 9.48
C ILE A 38 -18.42 -5.37 8.59
N PRO A 39 -19.37 -4.72 7.86
CA PRO A 39 -19.03 -3.67 6.90
C PRO A 39 -18.30 -2.47 7.51
N SER A 40 -18.44 -2.22 8.81
CA SER A 40 -17.72 -1.15 9.51
C SER A 40 -16.20 -1.35 9.58
N LEU A 41 -15.71 -2.57 9.33
CA LEU A 41 -14.28 -2.87 9.19
C LEU A 41 -13.75 -2.52 7.79
N ASN A 42 -14.62 -2.40 6.79
CA ASN A 42 -14.21 -2.15 5.41
C ASN A 42 -13.86 -0.66 5.23
N PRO A 43 -12.57 -0.32 5.00
CA PRO A 43 -12.16 1.07 4.88
C PRO A 43 -12.70 1.72 3.59
N TYR A 44 -13.18 0.94 2.62
CA TYR A 44 -13.76 1.47 1.37
C TYR A 44 -15.13 2.14 1.56
N VAL A 45 -15.90 1.77 2.59
CA VAL A 45 -17.29 2.23 2.76
C VAL A 45 -17.42 3.75 2.89
N ASN A 46 -16.46 4.41 3.54
CA ASN A 46 -16.46 5.86 3.77
C ASN A 46 -15.21 6.54 3.21
N VAL A 47 -14.69 6.03 2.08
CA VAL A 47 -13.48 6.57 1.48
C VAL A 47 -13.70 8.01 0.99
N LYS A 48 -12.78 8.91 1.36
CA LYS A 48 -12.80 10.30 0.88
C LYS A 48 -12.31 10.36 -0.57
N SER A 49 -13.00 11.15 -1.39
CA SER A 49 -12.66 11.37 -2.80
C SER A 49 -11.90 12.67 -3.00
N TYR A 50 -10.90 12.64 -3.88
CA TYR A 50 -10.09 13.76 -4.31
C TYR A 50 -10.08 13.81 -5.84
N SER A 51 -10.10 15.00 -6.41
CA SER A 51 -9.95 15.20 -7.86
C SER A 51 -8.50 15.58 -8.15
N LEU A 52 -7.86 14.90 -9.10
CA LEU A 52 -6.53 15.25 -9.59
C LEU A 52 -6.64 15.73 -11.03
N SER A 53 -5.77 16.66 -11.41
CA SER A 53 -5.65 17.17 -12.78
C SER A 53 -4.27 16.85 -13.34
N GLY A 54 -4.18 16.48 -14.62
CA GLY A 54 -2.93 16.10 -15.27
C GLY A 54 -2.38 14.75 -14.80
N SER A 55 -1.15 14.45 -15.21
CA SER A 55 -0.52 13.16 -14.94
C SER A 55 -0.09 13.01 -13.48
N SER A 56 -0.36 11.85 -12.89
CA SER A 56 -0.02 11.54 -11.50
C SER A 56 0.92 10.36 -11.40
N LEU A 57 1.75 10.35 -10.35
CA LEU A 57 2.66 9.25 -10.03
C LEU A 57 2.28 8.64 -8.68
N PHE A 58 2.02 7.34 -8.65
CA PHE A 58 1.82 6.56 -7.43
C PHE A 58 3.11 5.80 -7.10
N ILE A 59 3.56 5.90 -5.85
CA ILE A 59 4.74 5.23 -5.30
C ILE A 59 4.42 4.70 -3.91
N SER A 60 5.14 3.72 -3.41
CA SER A 60 4.92 3.16 -2.07
C SER A 60 6.21 2.59 -1.49
N ASP A 61 6.17 2.18 -0.21
CA ASP A 61 7.21 1.34 0.40
C ASP A 61 8.62 1.94 0.25
N LEU A 62 8.68 3.25 0.49
CA LEU A 62 9.91 4.03 0.45
C LEU A 62 10.79 3.71 1.66
N HIS A 63 10.19 3.37 2.81
CA HIS A 63 10.90 3.03 4.05
C HIS A 63 12.06 3.99 4.34
N LEU A 64 11.77 5.28 4.35
CA LEU A 64 12.73 6.32 4.68
C LEU A 64 13.19 6.13 6.13
N SER A 65 14.48 5.84 6.30
CA SER A 65 15.12 5.70 7.61
C SER A 65 15.67 7.03 8.11
N LYS A 66 16.15 7.09 9.36
CA LYS A 66 16.75 8.32 9.92
C LYS A 66 17.97 8.82 9.13
N ASN A 67 18.68 7.92 8.43
CA ASN A 67 19.87 8.24 7.65
C ASN A 67 19.58 8.54 6.17
N LEU A 68 18.31 8.81 5.83
CA LEU A 68 17.77 9.33 4.57
C LEU A 68 18.77 9.35 3.39
N GLU A 69 18.74 8.31 2.56
CA GLU A 69 19.57 8.19 1.36
C GLU A 69 19.07 9.10 0.23
N ALA A 70 19.42 10.39 0.30
CA ALA A 70 18.96 11.40 -0.65
C ALA A 70 19.23 11.03 -2.11
N GLU A 71 20.36 10.37 -2.41
CA GLU A 71 20.74 10.02 -3.77
C GLU A 71 19.72 9.06 -4.42
N THR A 72 19.41 7.94 -3.76
CA THR A 72 18.46 6.91 -4.27
C THR A 72 17.05 7.43 -4.50
N TYR A 73 16.59 8.35 -3.65
CA TYR A 73 15.20 8.82 -3.63
C TYR A 73 14.98 10.12 -4.42
N SER A 74 16.00 10.96 -4.56
CA SER A 74 15.89 12.24 -5.29
C SER A 74 15.53 12.09 -6.76
N ARG A 75 15.78 10.91 -7.36
CA ARG A 75 15.36 10.58 -8.73
C ARG A 75 13.84 10.61 -8.92
N ILE A 76 13.04 10.47 -7.86
CA ILE A 76 11.58 10.59 -7.91
C ILE A 76 11.20 12.02 -8.33
N GLY A 77 11.75 13.03 -7.64
CA GLY A 77 11.50 14.43 -7.97
C GLY A 77 12.06 14.85 -9.33
N ARG A 78 13.17 14.25 -9.77
CA ARG A 78 13.66 14.43 -11.15
C ARG A 78 12.65 13.88 -12.15
N PHE A 79 12.24 12.62 -11.97
CA PHE A 79 11.27 11.95 -12.83
C PHE A 79 9.98 12.75 -12.95
N THR A 80 9.48 13.32 -11.85
CA THR A 80 8.23 14.09 -11.87
C THR A 80 8.35 15.36 -12.72
N ARG A 81 9.48 16.06 -12.65
CA ARG A 81 9.74 17.25 -13.49
C ARG A 81 9.90 16.90 -14.96
N GLU A 82 10.68 15.87 -15.27
CA GLU A 82 10.94 15.45 -16.66
C GLU A 82 9.69 14.93 -17.39
N ASN A 83 8.74 14.36 -16.64
CA ASN A 83 7.53 13.76 -17.18
C ASN A 83 6.27 14.62 -16.94
N ASN A 84 6.43 15.88 -16.52
CA ASN A 84 5.32 16.81 -16.26
C ASN A 84 4.23 16.23 -15.34
N ILE A 85 4.65 15.49 -14.31
CA ILE A 85 3.75 14.94 -13.29
C ILE A 85 3.27 16.09 -12.40
N SER A 86 1.96 16.23 -12.24
CA SER A 86 1.33 17.29 -11.45
C SER A 86 1.08 16.88 -10.00
N SER A 87 0.96 15.57 -9.74
CA SER A 87 0.64 15.03 -8.42
C SER A 87 1.41 13.74 -8.12
N ILE A 88 1.87 13.59 -6.89
CA ILE A 88 2.47 12.38 -6.37
C ILE A 88 1.57 11.81 -5.28
N ILE A 89 1.24 10.53 -5.38
CA ILE A 89 0.49 9.79 -4.38
C ILE A 89 1.44 8.78 -3.73
N ILE A 90 1.72 8.97 -2.45
CA ILE A 90 2.54 8.05 -1.65
C ILE A 90 1.57 7.06 -0.98
N VAL A 91 1.63 5.79 -1.38
CA VAL A 91 0.71 4.71 -1.01
C VAL A 91 1.29 3.88 0.14
N GLY A 92 1.49 4.57 1.28
CA GLY A 92 1.94 3.98 2.53
C GLY A 92 3.40 3.57 2.59
N ASP A 93 3.80 3.23 3.81
CA ASP A 93 5.13 2.80 4.22
C ASP A 93 6.21 3.79 3.72
N LEU A 94 5.92 5.08 3.96
CA LEU A 94 6.83 6.18 3.67
C LEU A 94 8.06 6.09 4.59
N PHE A 95 7.87 5.68 5.85
CA PHE A 95 8.94 5.62 6.84
C PHE A 95 9.32 4.18 7.22
N ASP A 96 10.59 3.97 7.60
CA ASP A 96 11.09 2.64 7.92
C ASP A 96 10.57 2.09 9.25
N SER A 97 10.40 2.95 10.25
CA SER A 97 9.97 2.55 11.59
C SER A 97 9.62 3.75 12.46
N PRO A 98 9.05 3.56 13.66
CA PRO A 98 8.76 4.66 14.58
C PRO A 98 9.99 5.46 15.01
N ASN A 99 11.17 4.84 14.95
CA ASN A 99 12.43 5.53 15.24
C ASN A 99 12.77 6.61 14.20
N ALA A 100 12.21 6.55 12.99
CA ALA A 100 12.38 7.59 11.97
C ALA A 100 11.70 8.91 12.37
N TYR A 101 10.71 8.89 13.26
CA TYR A 101 9.89 10.06 13.59
C TYR A 101 9.68 10.34 15.09
N ARG A 102 10.32 9.57 15.98
CA ARG A 102 10.09 9.61 17.45
C ARG A 102 10.29 10.97 18.14
N TYR A 103 10.88 11.98 17.48
CA TYR A 103 11.25 13.27 18.08
C TYR A 103 11.03 14.46 17.14
N THR A 104 10.06 14.40 16.24
CA THR A 104 9.83 15.44 15.23
C THR A 104 8.33 15.59 15.03
N SER A 105 7.86 16.81 14.77
CA SER A 105 6.44 17.01 14.40
C SER A 105 6.14 16.29 13.08
N TYR A 106 4.90 15.86 12.88
CA TYR A 106 4.54 15.12 11.68
C TYR A 106 4.73 15.93 10.39
N SER A 107 4.45 17.23 10.43
CA SER A 107 4.67 18.14 9.31
C SER A 107 6.16 18.26 8.97
N GLU A 108 7.03 18.45 9.97
CA GLU A 108 8.50 18.46 9.75
C GLU A 108 9.00 17.14 9.18
N LEU A 109 8.45 16.00 9.63
CA LEU A 109 8.81 14.69 9.12
C LEU A 109 8.46 14.54 7.64
N ILE A 110 7.25 14.93 7.25
CA ILE A 110 6.83 14.90 5.85
C ILE A 110 7.67 15.87 5.02
N VAL A 111 7.96 17.08 5.52
CA VAL A 111 8.87 18.03 4.87
C VAL A 111 10.27 17.44 4.65
N LYS A 112 10.82 16.70 5.61
CA LYS A 112 12.09 15.98 5.42
C LYS A 112 11.98 14.97 4.28
N ALA A 113 10.90 14.19 4.21
CA ALA A 113 10.65 13.27 3.11
C ALA A 113 10.56 14.00 1.75
N ILE A 114 9.82 15.11 1.66
CA ILE A 114 9.73 15.93 0.44
C ILE A 114 11.11 16.40 -0.04
N ASN A 115 11.96 16.87 0.88
CA ASN A 115 13.32 17.30 0.54
C ASN A 115 14.19 16.12 0.05
N VAL A 116 14.11 14.95 0.69
CA VAL A 116 14.85 13.74 0.28
C VAL A 116 14.43 13.24 -1.09
N LEU A 117 13.13 13.27 -1.37
CA LEU A 117 12.57 12.91 -2.66
C LEU A 117 12.84 13.99 -3.73
N ASN A 118 13.38 15.15 -3.34
CA ASN A 118 13.63 16.31 -4.19
C ASN A 118 12.40 16.77 -4.98
N ILE A 119 11.24 16.74 -4.32
CA ILE A 119 9.93 17.07 -4.90
C ILE A 119 9.72 18.60 -4.91
N SER A 120 9.23 19.13 -6.03
CA SER A 120 8.88 20.54 -6.22
C SER A 120 7.78 20.69 -7.28
N ASN A 121 7.00 21.78 -7.21
CA ASN A 121 5.89 22.14 -8.11
C ASN A 121 4.84 21.04 -8.37
N VAL A 122 4.49 20.26 -7.35
CA VAL A 122 3.47 19.19 -7.45
C VAL A 122 2.62 19.13 -6.18
N ASN A 123 1.42 18.55 -6.30
CA ASN A 123 0.62 18.18 -5.15
C ASN A 123 1.09 16.82 -4.61
N VAL A 124 1.18 16.66 -3.29
CA VAL A 124 1.53 15.39 -2.65
C VAL A 124 0.37 14.88 -1.82
N TYR A 125 -0.11 13.68 -2.13
CA TYR A 125 -1.12 12.98 -1.38
C TYR A 125 -0.48 11.80 -0.65
N TYR A 126 -0.47 11.84 0.67
CA TYR A 126 0.10 10.80 1.50
C TYR A 126 -1.01 9.93 2.09
N VAL A 127 -1.15 8.73 1.50
CA VAL A 127 -1.97 7.63 2.02
C VAL A 127 -1.13 6.89 3.05
N LEU A 128 -1.60 6.82 4.29
CA LEU A 128 -0.88 6.17 5.39
C LEU A 128 -0.81 4.65 5.19
N GLY A 129 0.36 4.07 5.48
CA GLY A 129 0.63 2.63 5.44
C GLY A 129 0.42 1.95 6.78
N SER A 130 1.26 0.97 7.11
CA SER A 130 1.18 0.19 8.35
C SER A 130 1.53 1.05 9.57
N PRO A 131 0.83 0.92 10.72
CA PRO A 131 1.21 1.61 11.95
C PRO A 131 2.55 1.12 12.54
N VAL A 132 3.14 0.06 11.98
CA VAL A 132 4.51 -0.39 12.30
C VAL A 132 5.56 0.49 11.59
N HIS A 133 5.20 1.12 10.48
CA HIS A 133 6.09 1.91 9.64
C HIS A 133 5.76 3.39 9.68
N ASP A 134 4.48 3.72 9.48
CA ASP A 134 4.00 5.09 9.38
C ASP A 134 3.35 5.59 10.68
N PRO A 135 3.49 6.88 11.00
CA PRO A 135 2.83 7.49 12.15
C PRO A 135 1.31 7.53 11.99
N LYS A 136 0.61 7.53 13.14
CA LYS A 136 -0.82 7.82 13.20
C LYS A 136 -1.05 9.32 13.17
N ILE A 137 -1.29 9.85 11.98
CA ILE A 137 -1.52 11.28 11.72
C ILE A 137 -3.00 11.47 11.35
N PRO A 138 -3.69 12.50 11.88
CA PRO A 138 -5.00 12.88 11.37
C PRO A 138 -4.92 13.31 9.90
N THR A 139 -6.06 13.37 9.21
CA THR A 139 -6.09 13.98 7.89
C THR A 139 -5.78 15.47 8.00
N GLU A 140 -4.84 15.96 7.21
CA GLU A 140 -4.34 17.33 7.30
C GLU A 140 -3.98 17.85 5.91
N LYS A 141 -4.06 19.17 5.73
CA LYS A 141 -3.57 19.87 4.55
C LYS A 141 -2.61 20.97 5.01
N PHE A 142 -1.43 21.04 4.41
CA PHE A 142 -0.49 22.14 4.60
C PHE A 142 0.40 22.32 3.37
N SER A 143 1.17 23.41 3.34
CA SER A 143 2.04 23.76 2.22
C SER A 143 3.48 23.87 2.68
N PHE A 144 4.41 23.45 1.84
CA PHE A 144 5.84 23.65 2.04
C PHE A 144 6.47 24.06 0.71
N LYS A 145 7.02 25.29 0.65
CA LYS A 145 7.48 25.90 -0.60
C LYS A 145 6.35 25.92 -1.65
N ASP A 146 6.59 25.34 -2.81
CA ASP A 146 5.73 25.17 -3.97
C ASP A 146 5.01 23.80 -4.00
N VAL A 147 4.97 23.10 -2.87
CA VAL A 147 4.35 21.78 -2.72
C VAL A 147 3.16 21.87 -1.76
N GLU A 148 1.97 21.53 -2.25
CA GLU A 148 0.77 21.34 -1.43
C GLU A 148 0.71 19.88 -0.95
N ILE A 149 0.55 19.66 0.35
CA ILE A 149 0.63 18.34 0.96
C ILE A 149 -0.72 18.01 1.61
N TYR A 150 -1.19 16.79 1.33
CA TYR A 150 -2.46 16.25 1.80
C TYR A 150 -2.21 14.91 2.49
N VAL A 151 -2.37 14.84 3.81
CA VAL A 151 -2.45 13.56 4.53
C VAL A 151 -3.89 13.09 4.42
N VAL A 152 -4.11 12.00 3.69
CA VAL A 152 -5.47 11.58 3.28
C VAL A 152 -6.05 10.43 4.11
N GLY A 153 -5.28 9.91 5.06
CA GLY A 153 -5.63 8.73 5.87
C GLY A 153 -5.16 7.43 5.22
N TYR A 154 -5.70 6.29 5.66
CA TYR A 154 -5.23 4.96 5.22
C TYR A 154 -5.73 4.54 3.83
N ILE A 155 -6.76 5.20 3.30
CA ILE A 155 -7.36 4.92 2.00
C ILE A 155 -7.86 6.22 1.38
N ALA A 156 -7.73 6.36 0.07
CA ALA A 156 -8.28 7.50 -0.65
C ALA A 156 -8.77 7.10 -2.04
N LYS A 157 -9.82 7.78 -2.51
CA LYS A 157 -10.35 7.65 -3.86
C LYS A 157 -9.91 8.87 -4.67
N PHE A 158 -9.33 8.65 -5.83
CA PHE A 158 -8.86 9.68 -6.75
C PHE A 158 -9.66 9.61 -8.05
N LYS A 159 -10.16 10.76 -8.49
CA LYS A 159 -10.83 10.91 -9.79
C LYS A 159 -9.91 11.69 -10.72
N MET A 160 -9.64 11.11 -11.88
CA MET A 160 -8.73 11.64 -12.90
C MET A 160 -9.39 11.42 -14.26
N ASP A 161 -9.89 12.49 -14.89
CA ASP A 161 -10.63 12.40 -16.15
C ASP A 161 -11.75 11.33 -16.11
N ASN A 162 -11.60 10.24 -16.87
CA ASN A 162 -12.52 9.09 -16.91
C ASN A 162 -12.10 7.92 -15.99
N LEU A 163 -10.98 8.05 -15.27
CA LEU A 163 -10.46 7.05 -14.35
C LEU A 163 -10.87 7.35 -12.91
N THR A 164 -11.21 6.29 -12.21
CA THR A 164 -11.40 6.32 -10.76
C THR A 164 -10.43 5.32 -10.16
N ILE A 165 -9.63 5.78 -9.21
CA ILE A 165 -8.58 5.00 -8.56
C ILE A 165 -8.82 4.99 -7.06
N VAL A 166 -8.64 3.84 -6.43
CA VAL A 166 -8.54 3.68 -4.99
C VAL A 166 -7.08 3.40 -4.66
N ALA A 167 -6.48 4.27 -3.87
CA ALA A 167 -5.16 4.02 -3.30
C ALA A 167 -5.32 3.50 -1.88
N TYR A 168 -4.73 2.34 -1.61
CA TYR A 168 -4.76 1.70 -0.31
C TYR A 168 -3.47 0.91 -0.16
N HIS A 169 -2.70 1.15 0.91
CA HIS A 169 -1.42 0.46 1.06
C HIS A 169 -1.59 -1.06 1.04
N GLY A 170 -2.55 -1.60 1.80
CA GLY A 170 -2.83 -3.04 1.81
C GLY A 170 -2.79 -3.74 3.17
N ASN A 171 -2.82 -3.01 4.30
CA ASN A 171 -2.62 -3.60 5.64
C ASN A 171 -3.60 -4.74 6.00
N ASP A 172 -4.81 -4.72 5.43
CA ASP A 172 -5.83 -5.74 5.67
C ASP A 172 -5.75 -6.93 4.70
N LEU A 173 -4.85 -6.88 3.70
CA LEU A 173 -4.55 -8.00 2.79
C LEU A 173 -3.90 -9.15 3.53
N SER A 174 -2.90 -8.81 4.34
CA SER A 174 -2.21 -9.72 5.24
C SER A 174 -1.36 -8.92 6.20
N ARG A 175 -1.50 -9.19 7.50
CA ARG A 175 -0.65 -8.53 8.52
C ARG A 175 0.81 -9.00 8.48
N ILE A 176 1.09 -10.07 7.74
CA ILE A 176 2.43 -10.63 7.57
C ILE A 176 2.87 -10.36 6.13
N GLY A 177 3.61 -9.27 5.91
CA GLY A 177 4.08 -8.87 4.58
C GLY A 177 4.86 -9.98 3.85
N ALA A 178 5.63 -10.80 4.58
CA ALA A 178 6.34 -11.96 4.01
C ALA A 178 5.39 -13.02 3.40
N LEU A 179 4.23 -13.25 4.03
CA LEU A 179 3.21 -14.16 3.48
C LEU A 179 2.59 -13.55 2.23
N SER A 180 2.32 -12.24 2.24
CA SER A 180 1.78 -11.49 1.11
C SER A 180 2.68 -11.60 -0.11
N PHE A 181 3.97 -11.45 0.12
CA PHE A 181 5.02 -11.61 -0.88
C PHE A 181 5.05 -13.03 -1.47
N ILE A 182 5.10 -14.07 -0.62
CA ILE A 182 5.18 -15.47 -1.08
C ILE A 182 3.99 -15.84 -1.96
N LEU A 183 2.77 -15.46 -1.56
CA LEU A 183 1.56 -15.75 -2.33
C LEU A 183 1.57 -15.05 -3.71
N SER A 184 1.99 -13.79 -3.74
CA SER A 184 2.09 -13.01 -4.98
C SER A 184 3.18 -13.56 -5.91
N TYR A 185 4.31 -13.99 -5.34
CA TYR A 185 5.40 -14.61 -6.07
C TYR A 185 4.99 -15.94 -6.72
N ILE A 186 4.31 -16.82 -5.96
CA ILE A 186 3.84 -18.13 -6.46
C ILE A 186 2.77 -17.95 -7.54
N THR A 187 1.81 -17.06 -7.32
CA THR A 187 0.69 -16.85 -8.26
C THR A 187 1.06 -16.02 -9.48
N ARG A 188 2.18 -15.28 -9.44
CA ARG A 188 2.63 -14.32 -10.46
C ARG A 188 1.59 -13.25 -10.81
N LYS A 189 0.65 -13.01 -9.90
CA LYS A 189 -0.50 -12.10 -10.02
C LYS A 189 -0.61 -11.29 -8.72
N PRO A 190 -1.22 -10.09 -8.78
CA PRO A 190 -1.61 -9.33 -7.58
C PRO A 190 -2.84 -9.98 -6.93
N PHE A 191 -2.70 -11.25 -6.52
CA PHE A 191 -3.82 -12.09 -6.09
C PHE A 191 -4.48 -11.56 -4.83
N LEU A 192 -3.69 -11.09 -3.87
CA LEU A 192 -4.25 -10.56 -2.62
C LEU A 192 -4.98 -9.25 -2.87
N GLU A 193 -4.43 -8.37 -3.69
CA GLU A 193 -5.07 -7.12 -4.10
C GLU A 193 -6.41 -7.41 -4.80
N GLU A 194 -6.47 -8.43 -5.66
CA GLU A 194 -7.73 -8.88 -6.29
C GLU A 194 -8.74 -9.43 -5.26
N VAL A 195 -8.29 -10.22 -4.28
CA VAL A 195 -9.15 -10.76 -3.21
C VAL A 195 -9.73 -9.64 -2.37
N TRP A 196 -8.88 -8.72 -1.90
CA TRP A 196 -9.33 -7.59 -1.09
C TRP A 196 -10.27 -6.69 -1.87
N ARG A 197 -9.97 -6.40 -3.14
CA ARG A 197 -10.85 -5.65 -4.04
C ARG A 197 -12.27 -6.22 -4.06
N LYS A 198 -12.40 -7.55 -4.19
CA LYS A 198 -13.70 -8.24 -4.19
C LYS A 198 -14.39 -8.15 -2.84
N LEU A 199 -13.67 -8.42 -1.76
CA LEU A 199 -14.23 -8.40 -0.40
C LEU A 199 -14.60 -6.99 0.06
N ALA A 200 -13.86 -5.97 -0.38
CA ALA A 200 -14.15 -4.56 -0.13
C ALA A 200 -15.32 -4.03 -0.98
N GLY A 201 -15.77 -4.79 -1.98
CA GLY A 201 -16.88 -4.40 -2.85
C GLY A 201 -16.54 -3.25 -3.80
N ILE A 202 -15.27 -3.11 -4.22
CA ILE A 202 -14.90 -2.10 -5.21
C ILE A 202 -15.60 -2.41 -6.54
N GLU A 203 -16.09 -1.37 -7.21
CA GLU A 203 -16.80 -1.47 -8.49
C GLU A 203 -15.86 -1.85 -9.62
N ASN A 204 -16.29 -2.68 -10.59
CA ASN A 204 -15.43 -3.26 -11.64
C ASN A 204 -14.75 -2.22 -12.56
N ASP A 205 -15.27 -1.00 -12.61
CA ASP A 205 -14.73 0.09 -13.41
C ASP A 205 -13.59 0.85 -12.71
N VAL A 206 -13.49 0.72 -11.38
CA VAL A 206 -12.51 1.38 -10.51
C VAL A 206 -11.19 0.60 -10.45
N TRP A 207 -10.08 1.33 -10.47
CA TRP A 207 -8.73 0.79 -10.28
C TRP A 207 -8.35 0.74 -8.81
N LEU A 208 -7.60 -0.30 -8.41
CA LEU A 208 -6.96 -0.40 -7.09
C LEU A 208 -5.44 -0.30 -7.27
N ILE A 209 -4.80 0.63 -6.55
CA ILE A 209 -3.35 0.79 -6.49
C ILE A 209 -2.88 0.56 -5.04
N CYS A 210 -1.96 -0.39 -4.86
CA CYS A 210 -1.42 -0.82 -3.56
C CYS A 210 0.12 -0.75 -3.50
N GLY A 211 0.67 -0.93 -2.29
CA GLY A 211 2.12 -1.02 -2.06
C GLY A 211 2.58 -2.32 -1.36
N HIS A 212 1.73 -2.87 -0.50
CA HIS A 212 2.08 -3.86 0.53
C HIS A 212 2.86 -5.13 0.11
N THR A 213 2.71 -5.65 -1.12
CA THR A 213 3.42 -6.88 -1.53
C THR A 213 4.86 -6.63 -2.00
N HIS A 214 5.28 -5.37 -2.18
CA HIS A 214 6.57 -4.95 -2.73
C HIS A 214 6.91 -5.46 -4.15
N ILE A 215 5.99 -6.17 -4.82
CA ILE A 215 6.20 -6.71 -6.17
C ILE A 215 5.53 -5.77 -7.17
N PRO A 216 6.30 -5.03 -7.99
CA PRO A 216 5.70 -4.15 -8.99
C PRO A 216 4.97 -4.98 -10.04
N LYS A 217 3.66 -4.77 -10.15
CA LYS A 217 2.80 -5.54 -11.05
C LYS A 217 1.54 -4.77 -11.40
N ILE A 218 1.05 -4.96 -12.63
CA ILE A 218 -0.24 -4.46 -13.08
C ILE A 218 -1.04 -5.62 -13.70
N ASP A 219 -2.33 -5.68 -13.38
CA ASP A 219 -3.30 -6.54 -14.03
C ASP A 219 -4.50 -5.72 -14.49
N TYR A 220 -4.53 -5.46 -15.80
CA TYR A 220 -5.60 -4.70 -16.45
C TYR A 220 -6.96 -5.39 -16.40
N LYS A 221 -7.01 -6.73 -16.28
CA LYS A 221 -8.28 -7.46 -16.22
C LYS A 221 -8.98 -7.25 -14.89
N SER A 222 -8.23 -7.33 -13.79
CA SER A 222 -8.75 -7.06 -12.44
C SER A 222 -8.72 -5.57 -12.07
N LYS A 223 -8.08 -4.73 -12.90
CA LYS A 223 -7.81 -3.32 -12.64
C LYS A 223 -7.09 -3.13 -11.30
N THR A 224 -6.04 -3.91 -11.09
CA THR A 224 -5.20 -3.82 -9.90
C THR A 224 -3.77 -3.51 -10.30
N ALA A 225 -3.09 -2.71 -9.48
CA ALA A 225 -1.67 -2.44 -9.62
C ALA A 225 -1.02 -2.39 -8.24
N ASN A 226 0.23 -2.83 -8.18
CA ASN A 226 1.09 -2.67 -7.03
C ASN A 226 2.33 -1.86 -7.47
N CYS A 227 2.63 -0.79 -6.74
CA CYS A 227 3.73 0.12 -7.05
C CYS A 227 5.12 -0.54 -6.89
N GLY A 228 5.21 -1.60 -6.09
CA GLY A 228 6.46 -2.26 -5.73
C GLY A 228 7.20 -1.55 -4.59
N GLY A 229 8.33 -2.13 -4.19
CA GLY A 229 9.19 -1.58 -3.15
C GLY A 229 10.30 -0.67 -3.68
N TRP A 230 10.86 0.16 -2.79
CA TRP A 230 12.07 0.92 -3.08
C TRP A 230 13.31 0.42 -2.32
N ARG A 231 13.11 -0.53 -1.42
CA ARG A 231 14.17 -1.19 -0.65
C ARG A 231 14.28 -2.67 -1.05
N THR A 232 15.50 -3.17 -1.12
CA THR A 232 15.75 -4.61 -1.28
C THR A 232 15.38 -5.35 0.00
N LEU A 233 14.53 -6.37 -0.12
CA LEU A 233 14.22 -7.25 1.01
C LEU A 233 15.41 -8.17 1.33
N PRO A 234 15.65 -8.53 2.61
CA PRO A 234 16.84 -9.29 3.01
C PRO A 234 16.95 -10.68 2.37
N ILE A 235 15.81 -11.32 2.06
CA ILE A 235 15.75 -12.73 1.65
C ILE A 235 15.52 -12.88 0.14
N VAL A 236 14.82 -11.92 -0.49
CA VAL A 236 14.44 -12.01 -1.90
C VAL A 236 14.72 -10.71 -2.62
N LYS A 237 15.43 -10.80 -3.75
CA LYS A 237 15.69 -9.66 -4.63
C LYS A 237 14.42 -9.34 -5.42
N THR A 238 13.65 -8.37 -4.95
CA THR A 238 12.53 -7.80 -5.70
C THR A 238 13.03 -6.68 -6.63
N PRO A 239 12.38 -6.47 -7.78
CA PRO A 239 12.61 -5.26 -8.56
C PRO A 239 12.25 -4.04 -7.72
N ILE A 240 13.15 -3.05 -7.64
CA ILE A 240 12.96 -1.82 -6.87
C ILE A 240 12.89 -0.59 -7.78
N GLY A 241 12.38 0.52 -7.23
CA GLY A 241 12.36 1.81 -7.92
C GLY A 241 11.25 1.90 -8.97
N TYR A 242 10.12 1.26 -8.72
CA TYR A 242 8.95 1.31 -9.59
C TYR A 242 7.91 2.30 -9.04
N GLY A 243 7.01 2.69 -9.93
CA GLY A 243 5.81 3.43 -9.60
C GLY A 243 4.73 3.16 -10.65
N VAL A 244 3.52 3.65 -10.39
CA VAL A 244 2.41 3.59 -11.34
C VAL A 244 2.11 5.01 -11.80
N THR A 245 2.24 5.28 -13.10
CA THR A 245 1.77 6.54 -13.68
C THR A 245 0.32 6.43 -14.08
N VAL A 246 -0.41 7.52 -13.88
CA VAL A 246 -1.81 7.64 -14.27
C VAL A 246 -2.00 8.95 -15.02
N ASP A 247 -2.44 8.84 -16.26
CA ASP A 247 -2.92 9.93 -17.10
C ASP A 247 -4.26 9.52 -17.73
N SER A 248 -4.41 9.62 -19.05
CA SER A 248 -5.40 8.90 -19.83
C SER A 248 -5.37 7.37 -19.66
N ASN A 249 -4.22 6.81 -19.25
CA ASN A 249 -3.96 5.39 -19.06
C ASN A 249 -3.22 5.13 -17.74
N ILE A 250 -3.17 3.87 -17.33
CA ILE A 250 -2.42 3.43 -16.14
C ILE A 250 -1.27 2.55 -16.59
N SER A 251 -0.05 2.89 -16.18
CA SER A 251 1.16 2.18 -16.56
C SER A 251 2.08 1.94 -15.37
N LEU A 252 2.65 0.74 -15.30
CA LEU A 252 3.72 0.41 -14.36
C LEU A 252 5.06 0.83 -14.99
N ILE A 253 5.83 1.64 -14.27
CA ILE A 253 7.09 2.21 -14.77
C ILE A 253 8.25 1.92 -13.82
N LYS A 254 9.44 1.72 -14.38
CA LYS A 254 10.69 1.75 -13.61
C LYS A 254 11.27 3.15 -13.68
N ILE A 255 11.49 3.78 -12.53
CA ILE A 255 12.06 5.13 -12.45
C ILE A 255 13.59 5.04 -12.68
N PRO A 256 14.13 5.77 -13.67
CA PRO A 256 15.54 5.69 -14.03
C PRO A 256 16.49 6.06 -12.88
N GLU A 257 17.60 5.33 -12.77
CA GLU A 257 18.67 5.59 -11.80
C GLU A 257 19.50 6.83 -12.20
N ASN A 258 19.68 7.07 -13.51
CA ASN A 258 20.52 8.15 -14.06
C ASN A 258 19.75 9.23 -14.78
#